data_AF-A0A8T4I381-F1
#
_entry.id   AF-A0A8T4I381-F1
#
_cell.length_a   1.000
_cell.length_b   1.000
_cell.length_c   1.000
_cell.angle_alpha   90.00
_cell.angle_beta   90.00
_cell.angle_gamma   90.00
#
_symmetry.space_group_name_H-M   'P 1'
#
loop_
_entity.id
_entity.type
_entity.pdbx_description
1 polymer ?
#
loop_
_entity_poly.entity_id
_entity_poly.type
_entity_poly.pdbx_seq_one_letter_code
_entity_poly.pdbx_strand_id
1 'polypeptide(L)' 'EPLDVRLEQAAKKAEAVAQKLVADQGRGTVREAVRRDRQATGWARTAALGACAFCKMLAVRGAVYERDTANFRAHD' A
#
# COMPACT_ATOMS: atom_id res chain seq x y z
N GLU A 1 10.43 -25.13 18.97
CA GLU A 1 11.55 -24.33 18.41
C GLU A 1 12.33 -23.70 19.56
N PRO A 2 13.67 -23.67 19.50
CA PRO A 2 14.52 -23.07 20.52
C PRO A 2 14.20 -21.59 20.80
N LEU A 3 14.48 -21.10 22.01
CA LEU A 3 14.11 -19.75 22.46
C LEU A 3 14.82 -18.65 21.65
N ASP A 4 16.10 -18.85 21.35
CA ASP A 4 16.95 -18.01 20.52
C ASP A 4 16.35 -17.79 19.13
N VAL A 5 15.89 -18.85 18.48
CA VAL A 5 15.26 -18.75 17.15
C VAL A 5 13.96 -17.95 17.22
N ARG A 6 13.15 -18.14 18.28
CA ARG A 6 11.91 -17.36 18.47
C ARG A 6 12.20 -15.88 18.73
N LEU A 7 13.26 -15.56 19.47
CA LEU A 7 13.70 -14.19 19.72
C LEU A 7 14.19 -13.51 18.44
N GLU A 8 14.95 -14.21 17.60
CA GLU A 8 15.38 -13.70 16.30
C GLU A 8 14.18 -13.42 15.37
N GLN A 9 13.22 -14.35 15.29
CA GLN A 9 11.98 -14.16 14.54
C GLN A 9 11.17 -12.96 15.06
N ALA A 10 11.10 -12.78 16.39
CA ALA A 10 10.41 -11.65 17.00
C ALA A 10 11.07 -10.31 16.66
N ALA A 11 12.41 -10.25 16.70
CA ALA A 11 13.17 -9.06 16.32
C ALA A 11 12.93 -8.69 14.85
N LYS A 12 13.00 -9.66 13.93
CA LYS A 12 12.72 -9.44 12.49
C LYS A 12 11.31 -8.90 12.25
N LYS A 13 10.30 -9.43 12.96
CA LYS A 13 8.92 -8.93 12.85
C LYS A 13 8.77 -7.52 13.41
N ALA A 14 9.39 -7.23 14.55
CA ALA A 14 9.34 -5.89 15.15
C ALA A 14 9.97 -4.85 14.22
N GLU A 15 11.11 -5.15 13.61
CA GLU A 15 11.76 -4.30 12.63
C GLU A 15 10.86 -4.06 11.41
N ALA A 16 10.29 -5.11 10.82
CA ALA A 16 9.40 -4.99 9.67
C ALA A 16 8.17 -4.10 9.98
N VAL A 17 7.59 -4.24 11.17
CA VAL A 17 6.47 -3.39 11.62
C VAL A 17 6.91 -1.95 11.82
N ALA A 18 8.07 -1.72 12.44
CA ALA A 18 8.60 -0.37 12.62
C ALA A 18 8.81 0.35 11.27
N GLN A 19 9.42 -0.33 10.30
CA GLN A 19 9.60 0.19 8.94
C GLN A 19 8.26 0.48 8.25
N LYS A 20 7.28 -0.43 8.40
CA LYS A 20 5.93 -0.24 7.86
C LYS A 20 5.25 1.00 8.46
N LEU A 21 5.35 1.21 9.78
CA LEU A 21 4.73 2.35 10.46
C LEU A 21 5.31 3.69 9.98
N VAL A 22 6.64 3.77 9.83
CA VAL A 22 7.31 4.96 9.28
C VAL A 22 6.83 5.24 7.86
N ALA A 23 6.79 4.21 7.00
CA ALA A 23 6.33 4.36 5.63
C ALA A 23 4.83 4.71 5.54
N ASP A 24 4.00 4.16 6.43
CA ASP A 24 2.56 4.48 6.53
C ASP A 24 2.34 5.95 6.88
N GLN A 25 3.17 6.53 7.75
CA GLN A 25 3.09 7.95 8.08
C GLN A 25 3.37 8.84 6.87
N GLY A 26 4.44 8.53 6.12
CA GLY A 26 4.77 9.26 4.88
C GLY A 26 3.65 9.14 3.83
N ARG A 27 3.09 7.94 3.64
CA ARG A 27 1.91 7.73 2.78
C ARG A 27 0.71 8.56 3.23
N GLY A 28 0.47 8.66 4.54
CA GLY A 28 -0.58 9.48 5.12
C GLY A 28 -0.46 10.95 4.72
N THR A 29 0.75 11.53 4.84
CA THR A 29 1.02 12.92 4.45
C THR A 29 0.72 13.18 2.98
N VAL A 30 1.18 12.30 2.07
CA VAL A 30 0.93 12.44 0.63
C VAL A 30 -0.57 12.34 0.33
N ARG A 31 -1.27 11.36 0.92
CA ARG A 31 -2.72 11.19 0.74
C ARG A 31 -3.50 12.40 1.23
N GLU A 32 -3.06 13.05 2.31
CA GLU A 32 -3.69 14.26 2.82
C GLU A 32 -3.43 15.46 1.91
N ALA A 33 -2.20 15.63 1.42
CA ALA A 33 -1.86 16.69 0.48
C ALA A 33 -2.71 16.58 -0.80
N VAL A 34 -2.78 15.39 -1.40
CA VAL A 34 -3.60 15.11 -2.59
C VAL A 34 -5.09 15.36 -2.31
N ARG A 35 -5.58 15.07 -1.11
CA ARG A 35 -6.99 15.34 -0.74
C ARG A 35 -7.33 16.82 -0.79
N ARG A 36 -6.38 17.70 -0.46
CA ARG A 36 -6.60 19.16 -0.45
C ARG A 36 -6.32 19.79 -1.81
N ASP A 37 -5.72 19.06 -2.74
CA ASP A 37 -5.42 19.54 -4.08
C ASP A 37 -6.67 19.50 -4.96
N ARG A 38 -7.13 20.68 -5.39
CA ARG A 38 -8.29 20.82 -6.28
C ARG A 38 -8.02 20.31 -7.70
N GLN A 39 -6.76 20.10 -8.06
CA GLN A 39 -6.37 19.53 -9.35
C GLN A 39 -6.32 18.00 -9.33
N ALA A 40 -6.39 17.37 -8.15
CA ALA A 40 -6.49 15.92 -8.04
C ALA A 40 -7.91 15.47 -8.40
N THR A 41 -8.09 14.98 -9.62
CA THR A 41 -9.42 14.64 -10.18
C THR A 41 -9.84 13.18 -10.01
N GLY A 42 -8.91 12.28 -9.66
CA GLY A 42 -9.21 10.85 -9.50
C GLY A 42 -8.01 10.02 -9.11
N TRP A 43 -8.24 8.73 -8.90
CA TRP A 43 -7.23 7.75 -8.51
C TRP A 43 -7.12 6.64 -9.54
N ALA A 44 -5.88 6.20 -9.82
CA ALA A 44 -5.58 5.07 -10.68
C ALA A 44 -4.87 3.97 -9.89
N ARG A 45 -4.95 2.73 -10.40
CA ARG A 45 -4.21 1.59 -9.83
C ARG A 45 -2.94 1.36 -10.63
N THR A 46 -1.85 1.07 -9.93
CA THR A 46 -0.63 0.54 -10.53
C THR A 46 -0.51 -0.94 -10.21
N ALA A 47 0.01 -1.72 -11.16
CA ALA A 47 0.22 -3.15 -11.01
C ALA A 47 1.71 -3.46 -11.10
N ALA A 48 2.19 -4.37 -10.24
CA ALA A 48 3.54 -4.92 -10.36
C ALA A 48 3.66 -5.77 -11.64
N LEU A 49 4.89 -5.98 -12.12
CA LEU A 49 5.16 -6.75 -13.34
C LEU A 49 4.56 -8.18 -13.28
N GLY A 50 4.63 -8.81 -12.10
CA GLY A 50 4.08 -10.15 -11.82
C GLY A 50 2.60 -10.19 -11.43
N ALA A 51 1.86 -9.09 -11.49
CA ALA A 51 0.48 -9.06 -11.03
C ALA A 51 -0.43 -10.00 -11.84
N CYS A 52 -1.46 -10.53 -11.17
CA CYS A 52 -2.48 -11.37 -11.80
C CYS A 52 -3.29 -10.58 -12.85
N ALA A 53 -4.00 -11.30 -13.73
CA ALA A 53 -4.78 -10.70 -14.81
C ALA A 53 -5.82 -9.69 -14.30
N PHE A 54 -6.45 -9.95 -13.16
CA PHE A 54 -7.41 -9.05 -12.54
C PHE A 54 -6.79 -7.71 -12.13
N CYS A 55 -5.65 -7.73 -11.43
CA CYS A 55 -4.94 -6.51 -11.03
C CYS A 55 -4.44 -5.70 -12.23
N LYS A 56 -3.98 -6.37 -13.30
CA LYS A 56 -3.60 -5.73 -14.56
C LYS A 56 -4.80 -5.06 -15.23
N MET A 57 -5.95 -5.75 -15.26
CA MET A 57 -7.20 -5.18 -15.76
C MET A 57 -7.62 -3.93 -14.97
N LEU A 58 -7.50 -3.94 -13.63
CA LEU A 58 -7.80 -2.75 -12.83
C LEU A 58 -6.85 -1.58 -13.11
N ALA A 59 -5.57 -1.85 -13.38
CA ALA A 59 -4.55 -0.83 -13.63
C ALA A 59 -4.74 -0.10 -14.97
N VAL A 60 -5.19 -0.79 -16.01
CA VAL A 60 -5.40 -0.17 -17.34
C VAL A 60 -6.62 0.74 -17.42
N ARG A 61 -7.52 0.74 -16.42
CA ARG A 61 -8.71 1.60 -16.42
C ARG A 61 -8.40 3.09 -16.24
N GLY A 62 -7.19 3.46 -15.81
CA GLY A 62 -6.81 4.85 -15.58
C GLY A 62 -7.37 5.41 -14.26
N ALA A 63 -7.49 6.74 -14.20
CA ALA A 63 -7.87 7.48 -12.99
C ALA A 63 -9.38 7.50 -12.71
N VAL A 64 -10.01 6.33 -12.70
CA VAL A 64 -11.47 6.16 -12.61
C VAL A 64 -11.99 5.93 -11.20
N TYR A 65 -11.10 5.80 -10.21
CA TYR A 65 -11.50 5.55 -8.83
C TYR A 65 -11.63 6.85 -8.06
N GLU A 66 -12.62 6.88 -7.18
CA GLU A 66 -12.80 7.95 -6.23
C GLU A 66 -12.19 7.57 -4.88
N ARG A 67 -12.02 8.57 -4.00
CA ARG A 67 -11.42 8.38 -2.68
C ARG A 67 -12.02 7.20 -1.92
N ASP A 68 -13.34 7.11 -1.90
CA ASP A 68 -14.05 6.16 -1.05
C ASP A 68 -14.12 4.76 -1.69
N THR A 69 -13.85 4.66 -2.99
CA THR A 69 -13.88 3.41 -3.76
C THR A 69 -12.49 2.85 -4.02
N ALA A 70 -11.41 3.62 -3.85
CA ALA A 70 -10.03 3.19 -4.04
C ALA A 70 -9.46 2.30 -2.90
N ASN A 71 -10.30 1.74 -2.02
CA ASN A 71 -9.89 1.05 -0.79
C ASN A 71 -9.63 -0.46 -0.94
N PHE A 72 -9.67 -1.02 -2.15
CA PHE A 72 -9.49 -2.46 -2.35
C PHE A 72 -8.06 -2.89 -1.98
N ARG A 73 -7.93 -3.81 -1.02
CA ARG A 73 -6.63 -4.31 -0.55
C ARG A 73 -5.90 -5.02 -1.69
N ALA A 74 -4.63 -4.66 -1.91
CA ALA A 74 -3.74 -5.50 -2.68
C ALA A 74 -3.46 -6.78 -1.86
N HIS A 75 -3.48 -7.92 -2.52
CA HIS A 75 -3.01 -9.18 -1.95
C HIS A 75 -1.60 -9.44 -2.48
N ASP A 76 -0.78 -10.04 -1.62
CA ASP A 76 0.53 -10.57 -1.96
C ASP A 76 0.38 -12.03 -2.43
#